data_AF-A0A1I4PW36-F1
#
_entry.id   AF-A0A1I4PW36-F1
#
_cell.length_a   1.000
_cell.length_b   1.000
_cell.length_c   1.000
_cell.angle_alpha   90.00
_cell.angle_beta   90.00
_cell.angle_gamma   90.00
#
_symmetry.space_group_name_H-M   'P 1'
#
loop_
_entity.id
_entity.type
_entity.pdbx_description
1 polymer ?
#
loop_
_entity_poly.entity_id
_entity_poly.type
_entity_poly.pdbx_seq_one_letter_code
_entity_poly.pdbx_strand_id
1 'polypeptide(L)'
;MTMLAFDTHSHIKRLIAAGFTEAQAEAQTQALLELLENRLVTKDDIRDMATRKDLERMLQEMASQRKMDRMREKIATKKDVELLSKELTIKLGGILIIWFVLLGIMQVLL
;
A
#
# COMPACT_ATOMS: atom_id res chain seq x y z
N MET A 1 -19.55 -22.20 8.72
CA MET A 1 -20.44 -21.14 9.23
C MET A 1 -21.52 -21.80 10.06
N THR A 2 -21.49 -21.61 11.38
CA THR A 2 -22.55 -22.12 12.25
C THR A 2 -23.67 -21.09 12.22
N MET A 3 -24.65 -21.26 11.32
CA MET A 3 -25.91 -20.53 11.46
C MET A 3 -26.45 -20.87 12.85
N LEU A 4 -26.58 -19.87 13.72
CA LEU A 4 -27.39 -19.98 14.93
C LEU A 4 -28.82 -20.24 14.45
N ALA A 5 -29.20 -21.51 14.32
CA ALA A 5 -30.54 -21.90 13.94
C ALA A 5 -31.48 -21.49 15.09
N PHE A 6 -32.09 -20.32 14.95
CA PHE A 6 -33.06 -19.82 15.91
C PHE A 6 -34.36 -20.63 15.75
N ASP A 7 -34.65 -21.47 16.74
CA ASP A 7 -35.86 -22.29 16.75
C ASP A 7 -37.05 -21.48 17.27
N THR A 8 -37.74 -20.84 16.31
CA THR A 8 -38.98 -20.08 16.49
C THR A 8 -40.03 -20.87 17.28
N HIS A 9 -40.19 -22.17 17.00
CA HIS A 9 -41.23 -23.00 17.61
C HIS A 9 -40.95 -23.27 19.08
N SER A 10 -39.69 -23.61 19.41
CA SER A 10 -39.24 -23.78 20.79
C SER A 10 -39.29 -22.48 21.58
N HIS A 11 -39.07 -21.33 20.94
CA HIS A 11 -39.19 -20.03 21.62
C HIS A 11 -40.63 -19.65 21.95
N ILE A 12 -41.56 -19.81 21.00
CA ILE A 12 -43.00 -19.56 21.20
C ILE A 12 -43.54 -20.42 22.34
N LYS A 13 -43.22 -21.72 22.36
CA LYS A 13 -43.65 -22.62 23.44
C LYS A 13 -43.18 -22.17 24.83
N ARG A 14 -41.96 -21.64 24.92
CA ARG A 14 -41.42 -21.11 26.18
C ARG A 14 -42.15 -19.85 26.64
N LEU A 15 -42.53 -18.97 25.72
CA LEU A 15 -43.30 -17.77 26.04
C LEU A 15 -44.72 -18.13 26.50
N ILE A 16 -45.38 -19.08 25.82
CA ILE A 16 -46.70 -19.57 26.23
C ILE A 16 -46.63 -20.22 27.62
N ALA A 17 -45.61 -21.06 27.88
CA ALA A 17 -45.39 -21.67 29.20
C ALA A 17 -45.12 -20.63 30.30
N ALA A 18 -44.59 -19.45 29.95
CA ALA A 18 -44.39 -18.33 30.87
C ALA A 18 -45.65 -17.45 31.06
N GLY A 19 -46.78 -17.82 30.44
CA GLY A 19 -48.06 -17.13 30.61
C GLY A 19 -48.39 -16.07 29.56
N PHE A 20 -47.61 -15.96 28.48
CA PHE A 20 -47.96 -15.11 27.34
C PHE A 20 -49.05 -15.76 26.48
N THR A 21 -49.89 -14.95 25.84
CA THR A 21 -50.80 -15.46 24.82
C THR A 21 -50.04 -15.87 23.55
N GLU A 22 -50.61 -16.78 22.77
CA GLU A 22 -49.99 -17.24 21.51
C GLU A 22 -49.66 -16.06 20.57
N ALA A 23 -50.60 -15.13 20.40
CA ALA A 23 -50.38 -13.92 19.60
C ALA A 23 -49.22 -13.05 20.12
N GLN A 24 -49.05 -12.93 21.44
CA GLN A 24 -47.92 -12.20 22.04
C GLN A 24 -46.59 -12.94 21.87
N ALA A 25 -46.61 -14.27 21.94
CA ALA A 25 -45.43 -15.11 21.76
C ALA A 25 -44.94 -15.07 20.31
N GLU A 26 -45.87 -15.16 19.35
CA GLU A 26 -45.58 -15.02 17.92
C GLU A 26 -45.02 -13.64 17.59
N ALA A 27 -45.68 -12.57 18.03
CA ALA A 27 -45.24 -11.19 17.75
C ALA A 27 -43.82 -10.91 18.29
N GLN A 28 -43.51 -11.37 19.50
CA GLN A 28 -42.16 -11.21 20.07
C GLN A 28 -41.11 -12.03 19.33
N THR A 29 -41.46 -13.27 18.96
CA THR A 29 -40.54 -14.16 18.23
C THR A 29 -40.26 -13.61 16.83
N GLN A 30 -41.27 -13.04 16.17
CA GLN A 30 -41.16 -12.42 14.86
C GLN A 30 -40.28 -11.16 14.90
N ALA A 31 -40.48 -10.28 15.90
CA ALA A 31 -39.65 -9.10 16.10
C ALA A 31 -38.18 -9.45 16.36
N LEU A 32 -37.93 -10.53 17.11
CA LEU A 32 -36.56 -11.03 17.34
C LEU A 32 -35.93 -11.59 16.06
N LEU A 33 -36.72 -12.26 15.22
CA LEU A 33 -36.25 -12.76 13.92
C LEU A 33 -35.86 -11.60 12.99
N GLU A 34 -36.72 -10.57 12.88
CA GLU A 34 -36.41 -9.35 12.12
C GLU A 34 -35.14 -8.66 12.64
N LEU A 35 -34.93 -8.61 13.95
CA LEU A 35 -33.72 -8.03 14.53
C LEU A 35 -32.47 -8.86 14.23
N LEU A 36 -32.58 -10.19 14.24
CA LEU A 36 -31.49 -11.07 13.85
C LEU A 36 -31.17 -10.91 12.36
N GLU A 37 -32.18 -10.92 11.48
CA GLU A 37 -32.00 -10.70 10.05
C GLU A 37 -31.39 -9.33 9.74
N ASN A 38 -31.85 -8.26 10.40
CA ASN A 38 -31.35 -6.90 10.17
C ASN A 38 -30.00 -6.59 10.83
N ARG A 39 -29.63 -7.25 11.95
CA ARG A 39 -28.32 -7.07 12.61
C ARG A 39 -27.25 -8.06 12.13
N LEU A 40 -27.61 -9.05 11.32
CA LEU A 40 -26.66 -9.85 10.56
C LEU A 40 -26.06 -9.03 9.40
N VAL A 41 -25.44 -7.89 9.71
CA VAL A 41 -24.19 -7.55 9.02
C VAL A 41 -23.23 -8.62 9.50
N THR A 42 -22.97 -9.61 8.64
CA THR A 42 -22.20 -10.77 9.02
C THR A 42 -20.84 -10.28 9.53
N LYS A 43 -20.28 -10.92 10.57
CA LYS A 43 -18.91 -10.64 11.01
C LYS A 43 -17.91 -10.76 9.83
N ASP A 44 -18.29 -11.51 8.81
CA ASP A 44 -17.61 -11.63 7.52
C ASP A 44 -17.73 -10.38 6.63
N ASP A 45 -18.85 -9.66 6.63
CA ASP A 45 -18.99 -8.38 5.90
C ASP A 45 -18.07 -7.31 6.49
N ILE A 46 -17.93 -7.26 7.82
CA ILE A 46 -16.98 -6.34 8.49
C ILE A 46 -15.52 -6.73 8.18
N ARG A 47 -15.25 -8.02 7.93
CA ARG A 47 -13.89 -8.51 7.65
C ARG A 47 -13.40 -8.13 6.27
N ASP A 48 -14.31 -7.91 5.33
CA ASP A 48 -14.03 -7.48 3.95
C ASP A 48 -14.14 -5.96 3.73
N MET A 49 -14.57 -5.20 4.75
CA MET A 49 -14.68 -3.74 4.65
C MET A 49 -13.30 -3.05 4.61
N ALA A 50 -12.93 -2.66 3.38
CA ALA A 50 -12.13 -1.51 2.94
C ALA A 50 -10.66 -1.42 3.39
N THR A 51 -10.34 -1.75 4.63
CA THR A 51 -9.08 -1.33 5.25
C THR A 51 -7.85 -2.12 4.76
N ARG A 52 -8.02 -3.40 4.40
CA ARG A 52 -6.88 -4.25 3.96
C ARG A 52 -6.47 -3.98 2.52
N LYS A 53 -7.43 -3.95 1.59
CA LYS A 53 -7.14 -3.71 0.17
C LYS A 53 -6.59 -2.30 -0.07
N ASP A 54 -7.10 -1.30 0.64
CA ASP A 54 -6.59 0.07 0.49
C ASP A 54 -5.19 0.24 1.09
N LEU A 55 -4.90 -0.44 2.20
CA LEU A 55 -3.55 -0.46 2.79
C LEU A 55 -2.55 -1.18 1.88
N GLU A 56 -2.94 -2.30 1.25
CA GLU A 56 -2.11 -3.00 0.27
C GLU A 56 -1.81 -2.13 -0.96
N ARG A 57 -2.81 -1.40 -1.48
CA ARG A 57 -2.62 -0.45 -2.58
C ARG A 57 -1.66 0.68 -2.21
N MET A 58 -1.83 1.31 -1.04
CA MET A 58 -0.92 2.35 -0.56
C MET A 58 0.51 1.85 -0.37
N LEU A 59 0.68 0.63 0.15
CA LEU A 59 2.02 0.02 0.30
C LEU A 59 2.68 -0.25 -1.05
N GLN A 60 1.92 -0.70 -2.05
CA GLN A 60 2.43 -0.91 -3.41
C GLN A 60 2.81 0.41 -4.09
N GLU A 61 2.00 1.46 -3.95
CA GLU A 61 2.30 2.78 -4.49
C GLU A 61 3.55 3.40 -3.83
N MET A 62 3.70 3.29 -2.51
CA MET A 62 4.91 3.75 -1.84
C MET A 62 6.15 2.93 -2.25
N ALA A 63 6.01 1.63 -2.47
CA ALA A 63 7.11 0.79 -2.93
C ALA A 63 7.53 1.11 -4.37
N SER A 64 6.58 1.46 -5.24
CA SER A 64 6.86 1.85 -6.62
C SER A 64 7.52 3.24 -6.69
N GLN A 65 7.03 4.22 -5.93
CA GLN A 65 7.65 5.55 -5.84
C GLN A 65 9.10 5.47 -5.34
N ARG A 66 9.35 4.73 -4.25
CA ARG A 66 10.71 4.55 -3.72
C ARG A 66 11.68 3.88 -4.70
N LYS A 67 11.19 3.08 -5.64
CA LYS A 67 12.02 2.51 -6.72
C LYS A 67 12.32 3.56 -7.79
N MET A 68 11.34 4.38 -8.15
CA MET A 68 11.50 5.45 -9.13
C MET A 68 12.45 6.55 -8.64
N ASP A 69 12.37 6.93 -7.37
CA ASP A 69 13.25 7.95 -6.80
C ASP A 69 14.70 7.48 -6.74
N ARG A 70 14.94 6.24 -6.28
CA ARG A 70 16.27 5.64 -6.31
C ARG A 70 16.82 5.47 -7.73
N MET A 71 15.95 5.23 -8.71
CA MET A 71 16.37 5.17 -10.11
C MET A 71 16.76 6.56 -10.63
N ARG A 72 15.96 7.59 -10.32
CA ARG A 72 16.24 8.98 -10.69
C ARG A 72 17.55 9.48 -10.07
N GLU A 73 17.77 9.20 -8.79
CA GLU A 73 19.00 9.56 -8.07
C GLU A 73 20.22 8.90 -8.73
N LYS A 74 20.17 7.58 -8.99
CA LYS A 74 21.25 6.87 -9.68
C LYS A 74 21.53 7.42 -11.08
N ILE A 75 20.50 7.82 -11.82
CA ILE A 75 20.66 8.40 -13.17
C ILE A 75 21.28 9.80 -13.09
N ALA A 76 20.85 10.63 -12.14
CA ALA A 76 21.42 11.95 -11.91
C ALA A 76 22.91 11.85 -11.57
N THR A 77 23.26 11.02 -10.58
CA THR A 77 24.65 10.83 -10.17
C THR A 77 25.53 10.27 -11.29
N LYS A 78 25.01 9.32 -12.10
CA LYS A 78 25.78 8.78 -13.24
C LYS A 78 26.06 9.84 -14.30
N LYS A 79 25.08 10.70 -14.60
CA LYS A 79 25.27 11.80 -15.56
C LYS A 79 26.28 12.83 -15.04
N ASP A 80 26.21 13.16 -13.76
CA ASP A 80 27.14 14.12 -13.15
C ASP A 80 28.58 13.59 -13.16
N VAL A 81 28.77 12.30 -12.87
CA VAL A 81 30.08 11.63 -12.95
C VAL A 81 30.61 11.61 -14.39
N GLU A 82 29.74 11.38 -15.38
CA GLU A 82 30.14 11.41 -16.79
C GLU A 82 30.55 12.81 -17.26
N LEU A 83 29.81 13.84 -16.85
CA LEU A 83 30.12 15.24 -17.16
C LEU A 83 31.44 15.67 -16.51
N LEU A 84 31.66 15.33 -15.24
CA LEU A 84 32.92 15.59 -14.54
C LEU A 84 34.09 14.88 -15.22
N SER A 85 33.91 13.63 -15.66
CA SER A 85 34.94 12.88 -16.40
C SER A 85 35.30 13.54 -17.74
N LYS A 86 34.31 14.02 -18.49
CA LYS A 86 34.52 14.77 -19.74
C LYS A 86 35.27 16.07 -19.49
N GLU A 87 34.88 16.83 -18.46
CA GLU A 87 35.52 18.10 -18.12
C GLU A 87 36.99 17.89 -17.69
N LEU A 88 37.27 16.86 -16.89
CA LEU A 88 38.64 16.49 -16.50
C LEU A 88 39.48 16.07 -17.71
N THR A 89 38.91 15.29 -18.63
CA THR A 89 39.61 14.86 -19.86
C THR A 89 39.99 16.06 -20.74
N ILE A 90 39.07 17.01 -20.91
CA ILE A 90 39.32 18.23 -21.70
C ILE A 90 40.40 19.10 -21.02
N LYS A 91 40.31 19.32 -19.71
CA LYS A 91 41.30 20.11 -18.95
C LYS A 91 42.69 19.47 -19.00
N LEU A 92 42.80 18.16 -18.82
CA LEU A 92 44.08 17.45 -18.89
C LEU A 92 44.68 17.47 -20.31
N GLY A 93 43.85 17.34 -21.35
CA GLY A 93 44.30 17.48 -22.74
C GLY A 93 44.90 18.85 -23.04
N GLY A 94 44.26 19.93 -22.57
CA GLY A 94 44.78 21.29 -22.72
C GLY A 94 46.11 21.51 -21.98
N ILE A 95 46.22 20.99 -20.75
CA ILE A 95 47.45 21.08 -19.94
C ILE A 95 48.59 20.32 -20.62
N LEU A 96 48.36 19.12 -21.16
CA LEU A 96 49.38 18.36 -21.88
C LEU A 96 49.95 19.12 -23.08
N ILE A 97 49.09 19.75 -23.89
CA ILE A 97 49.52 20.55 -25.05
C ILE A 97 50.42 21.70 -24.60
N ILE A 98 50.03 22.41 -23.54
CA ILE A 98 50.84 23.51 -22.98
C ILE A 98 52.19 23.00 -22.48
N TRP A 99 52.23 21.86 -21.78
CA TRP A 99 53.48 21.23 -21.35
C TRP A 99 54.39 20.85 -22.51
N PHE A 100 53.86 20.28 -23.60
CA PHE A 100 54.65 19.94 -24.77
C PHE A 100 55.21 21.18 -25.48
N VAL A 101 54.44 22.26 -25.57
CA VAL A 101 54.92 23.53 -26.14
C VAL A 101 56.06 24.12 -25.31
N LEU A 102 55.91 24.14 -23.99
CA LEU A 102 56.96 24.65 -23.08
C LEU A 102 58.24 23.80 -23.15
N LEU A 103 58.12 22.47 -23.20
CA LEU A 103 59.27 21.58 -23.35
C LEU A 103 59.98 21.76 -24.70
N GLY A 104 59.24 21.92 -25.79
CA GLY A 104 59.81 22.17 -27.10
C GLY A 104 60.60 23.48 -27.17
N ILE A 105 60.06 24.56 -26.58
CA ILE A 105 60.76 25.85 -26.48
C ILE A 105 62.04 25.71 -25.65
N MET A 106 62.00 24.96 -24.54
CA MET A 106 63.18 24.74 -23.69
C MET A 106 64.30 23.99 -24.42
N GLN A 107 63.99 23.00 -25.26
CA GLN A 107 65.00 22.25 -26.02
C GLN A 107 65.66 23.08 -27.13
N VAL A 108 64.96 24.07 -27.69
CA VAL A 108 65.53 24.96 -28.74
C VAL A 108 66.42 26.06 -28.15
N LEU A 109 66.20 26.42 -26.88
CA LEU A 109 66.96 27.44 -26.15
C LEU A 109 68.25 26.92 -25.48
N LEU A 110 68.45 25.60 -25.40
CA LEU A 110 69.61 24.94 -24.81
C LEU A 110 70.60 24.48 -25.89
#